data_AF-A0AAJ0U831-F1
#
_entry.id   AF-A0AAJ0U831-F1
#
_cell.length_a   1.000
_cell.length_b   1.000
_cell.length_c   1.000
_cell.angle_alpha   90.00
_cell.angle_beta   90.00
_cell.angle_gamma   90.00
#
_symmetry.space_group_name_H-M   'P 1'
#
loop_
_entity.id
_entity.type
_entity.pdbx_description
1 polymer ?
#
loop_
_entity_poly.entity_id
_entity_poly.type
_entity_poly.pdbx_seq_one_letter_code
_entity_poly.pdbx_strand_id
1 'polypeptide(L)'
;MPASARRWYVQRAEDFVAAVRPKRLSEVSTEDITAFFPRYAREKRLNDWQFRQTVDALQLLLIDLAQAAAARAVDWEHLRESGRELEATHPTRAAAMTPDAAVEASPIYARSTVTQPLLKRLAMTLRAERYALRTEQTYVDWCHRFLQFCGTGGSDESLNTDALGAADVERFLAHLATARNVSASTQNQALNALVYLFRRVLRRPLDEMQFRRAQRPPRVPVVLTRDEVRALLAALSDTPQLLARLLYGTGMRLMEGGAAV
;
A
#
# COMPACT_ATOMS: atom_id res chain seq x y z
N MET A 1 24.85 5.77 18.02
CA MET A 1 24.94 4.72 16.98
C MET A 1 24.94 3.34 17.62
N PRO A 2 23.95 2.47 17.34
CA PRO A 2 23.94 1.08 17.82
C PRO A 2 25.09 0.27 17.20
N ALA A 3 25.77 -0.58 17.98
CA ALA A 3 26.95 -1.32 17.54
C ALA A 3 26.68 -2.27 16.35
N SER A 4 25.48 -2.84 16.27
CA SER A 4 25.04 -3.73 15.19
C SER A 4 24.85 -3.04 13.83
N ALA A 5 24.68 -1.72 13.80
CA ALA A 5 24.43 -0.95 12.58
C ALA A 5 25.71 -0.51 11.85
N ARG A 6 26.87 -0.48 12.54
CA ARG A 6 28.13 0.06 12.00
C ARG A 6 28.60 -0.62 10.72
N ARG A 7 28.49 -1.96 10.67
CA ARG A 7 28.89 -2.76 9.50
C ARG A 7 28.16 -2.30 8.22
N TRP A 8 26.87 -2.00 8.34
CA TRP A 8 26.07 -1.57 7.20
C TRP A 8 26.44 -0.18 6.72
N TYR A 9 26.75 0.75 7.62
CA TYR A 9 27.24 2.08 7.27
C TYR A 9 28.55 2.01 6.47
N VAL A 10 29.49 1.17 6.92
CA VAL A 10 30.76 0.94 6.21
C VAL A 10 30.50 0.38 4.81
N GLN A 11 29.65 -0.64 4.68
CA GLN A 11 29.33 -1.23 3.37
C GLN A 11 28.72 -0.18 2.40
N ARG A 12 27.82 0.68 2.87
CA ARG A 12 27.22 1.73 2.02
C ARG A 12 28.27 2.75 1.56
N ALA A 13 29.17 3.14 2.45
CA ALA A 13 30.27 4.04 2.15
C ALA A 13 31.25 3.43 1.12
N GLU A 14 31.62 2.16 1.28
CA GLU A 14 32.47 1.44 0.34
C GLU A 14 31.82 1.31 -1.04
N ASP A 15 30.53 0.97 -1.10
CA ASP A 15 29.78 0.88 -2.35
C ASP A 15 29.74 2.24 -3.09
N PHE A 16 29.61 3.35 -2.35
CA PHE A 16 29.69 4.69 -2.93
C PHE A 16 31.08 5.01 -3.46
N VAL A 17 32.13 4.75 -2.67
CA VAL A 17 33.53 4.97 -3.09
C VAL A 17 33.86 4.16 -4.34
N ALA A 18 33.41 2.91 -4.42
CA ALA A 18 33.58 2.06 -5.59
C ALA A 18 32.87 2.64 -6.83
N ALA A 19 31.68 3.20 -6.64
CA ALA A 19 30.87 3.77 -7.73
C ALA A 19 31.43 5.07 -8.32
N VAL A 20 32.12 5.88 -7.54
CA VAL A 20 32.66 7.18 -8.01
C VAL A 20 34.08 7.08 -8.56
N ARG A 21 34.74 5.91 -8.47
CA ARG A 21 36.09 5.72 -9.04
C ARG A 21 36.09 5.97 -10.56
N PRO A 22 37.14 6.63 -11.10
CA PRO A 22 38.41 6.95 -10.45
C PRO A 22 38.45 8.29 -9.68
N LYS A 23 37.34 9.03 -9.56
CA LYS A 23 37.31 10.33 -8.86
C LYS A 23 37.64 10.15 -7.38
N ARG A 24 38.40 11.08 -6.82
CA ARG A 24 38.62 11.17 -5.36
C ARG A 24 37.37 11.75 -4.69
N LEU A 25 37.15 11.43 -3.41
CA LEU A 25 36.01 11.97 -2.65
C LEU A 25 35.97 13.50 -2.61
N SER A 26 37.12 14.16 -2.73
CA SER A 26 37.26 15.61 -2.82
C SER A 26 36.83 16.20 -4.18
N GLU A 27 36.78 15.38 -5.22
CA GLU A 27 36.49 15.77 -6.62
C GLU A 27 35.06 15.39 -7.03
N VAL A 28 34.30 14.74 -6.14
CA VAL A 28 32.91 14.35 -6.36
C VAL A 28 32.05 15.61 -6.44
N SER A 29 31.21 15.71 -7.48
CA SER A 29 30.24 16.79 -7.62
C SER A 29 28.92 16.51 -6.89
N THR A 30 28.11 17.53 -6.69
CA THR A 30 26.75 17.38 -6.12
C THR A 30 25.91 16.42 -6.95
N GLU A 31 26.04 16.48 -8.28
CA GLU A 31 25.33 15.62 -9.21
C GLU A 31 25.74 14.14 -9.06
N ASP A 32 27.04 13.86 -8.92
CA ASP A 32 27.56 12.51 -8.67
C ASP A 32 26.96 11.91 -7.38
N ILE A 33 26.81 12.74 -6.33
CA ILE A 33 26.20 12.33 -5.05
C ILE A 33 24.70 12.06 -5.23
N THR A 34 23.95 12.99 -5.83
CA THR A 34 22.50 12.85 -5.98
C THR A 34 22.12 11.73 -6.95
N ALA A 35 22.89 11.50 -8.02
CA ALA A 35 22.64 10.46 -9.01
C ALA A 35 22.91 9.04 -8.45
N PHE A 36 23.74 8.92 -7.41
CA PHE A 36 24.04 7.64 -6.78
C PHE A 36 22.79 7.00 -6.15
N PHE A 37 21.99 7.77 -5.39
CA PHE A 37 20.87 7.25 -4.62
C PHE A 37 19.81 6.50 -5.44
N PRO A 38 19.21 7.06 -6.51
CA PRO A 38 18.19 6.36 -7.27
C PRO A 38 18.75 5.16 -8.04
N ARG A 39 20.03 5.18 -8.42
CA ARG A 39 20.70 4.03 -9.05
C ARG A 39 20.93 2.91 -8.03
N TYR A 40 21.49 3.25 -6.88
CA TYR A 40 21.82 2.32 -5.81
C TYR A 40 20.58 1.68 -5.18
N ALA A 41 19.50 2.45 -4.99
CA ALA A 41 18.21 1.94 -4.51
C ALA A 41 17.63 0.87 -5.44
N ARG A 42 17.68 1.10 -6.76
CA ARG A 42 17.22 0.15 -7.78
C ARG A 42 18.07 -1.11 -7.85
N GLU A 43 19.39 -0.96 -7.87
CA GLU A 43 20.33 -2.09 -7.93
C GLU A 43 20.24 -3.01 -6.70
N LYS A 44 20.12 -2.43 -5.51
CA LYS A 44 20.10 -3.17 -4.24
C LYS A 44 18.70 -3.47 -3.71
N ARG A 45 17.64 -3.01 -4.39
CA ARG A 45 16.23 -3.13 -3.97
C ARG A 45 16.02 -2.72 -2.51
N LEU A 46 16.48 -1.52 -2.17
CA LEU A 46 16.43 -1.04 -0.78
C LEU A 46 15.00 -0.74 -0.35
N ASN A 47 14.70 -1.03 0.92
CA ASN A 47 13.49 -0.50 1.57
C ASN A 47 13.74 0.91 2.14
N ASP A 48 12.68 1.61 2.53
CA ASP A 48 12.71 3.02 2.96
C ASP A 48 13.68 3.29 4.11
N TRP A 49 13.78 2.38 5.08
CA TRP A 49 14.68 2.56 6.22
C TRP A 49 16.14 2.31 5.84
N GLN A 50 16.41 1.37 4.94
CA GLN A 50 17.76 1.13 4.38
C GLN A 50 18.20 2.27 3.45
N PHE A 51 17.26 2.89 2.74
CA PHE A 51 17.54 4.07 1.94
C PHE A 51 17.94 5.24 2.83
N ARG A 52 17.15 5.55 3.87
CA ARG A 52 17.50 6.57 4.88
C ARG A 52 18.85 6.27 5.55
N GLN A 53 19.10 5.02 5.90
CA GLN A 53 20.40 4.59 6.42
C GLN A 53 21.56 4.85 5.43
N THR A 54 21.31 4.71 4.13
CA THR A 54 22.31 5.00 3.09
C THR A 54 22.57 6.50 3.00
N VAL A 55 21.52 7.32 3.08
CA VAL A 55 21.65 8.78 3.15
C VAL A 55 22.47 9.20 4.37
N ASP A 56 22.16 8.64 5.55
CA ASP A 56 22.92 8.88 6.79
C ASP A 56 24.40 8.50 6.63
N ALA A 57 24.67 7.33 6.07
CA ALA A 57 26.03 6.82 5.91
C ALA A 57 26.87 7.69 4.96
N LEU A 58 26.29 8.14 3.85
CA LEU A 58 26.97 9.00 2.90
C LEU A 58 27.13 10.42 3.44
N GLN A 59 26.17 10.94 4.20
CA GLN A 59 26.32 12.24 4.86
C GLN A 59 27.48 12.22 5.84
N LEU A 60 27.56 11.19 6.70
CA LEU A 60 28.69 11.00 7.62
C LEU A 60 30.03 10.85 6.88
N LEU A 61 30.07 10.05 5.82
CA LEU A 61 31.28 9.90 5.02
C LEU A 61 31.72 11.22 4.40
N LEU A 62 30.81 11.96 3.76
CA LEU A 62 31.17 13.07 2.91
C LEU A 62 31.32 14.40 3.67
N ILE A 63 30.50 14.62 4.71
CA ILE A 63 30.59 15.81 5.55
C ILE A 63 31.61 15.62 6.66
N ASP A 64 31.48 14.56 7.46
CA ASP A 64 32.25 14.42 8.70
C ASP A 64 33.64 13.83 8.47
N LEU A 65 33.79 12.87 7.55
CA LEU A 65 35.07 12.19 7.31
C LEU A 65 35.87 12.79 6.15
N ALA A 66 35.25 12.96 4.98
CA ALA A 66 35.94 13.38 3.76
C ALA A 66 35.92 14.90 3.52
N GLN A 67 35.07 15.63 4.26
CA GLN A 67 34.88 17.09 4.17
C GLN A 67 34.73 17.59 2.71
N ALA A 68 33.99 16.84 1.89
CA ALA A 68 33.79 17.17 0.48
C ALA A 68 32.96 18.46 0.36
N ALA A 69 33.48 19.45 -0.38
CA ALA A 69 32.81 20.73 -0.56
C ALA A 69 31.42 20.59 -1.21
N ALA A 70 31.31 19.70 -2.20
CA ALA A 70 30.05 19.41 -2.88
C ALA A 70 28.96 18.87 -1.95
N ALA A 71 29.33 18.11 -0.92
CA ALA A 71 28.38 17.53 0.02
C ALA A 71 27.64 18.59 0.87
N ARG A 72 28.21 19.79 1.02
CA ARG A 72 27.55 20.90 1.73
C ARG A 72 26.40 21.52 0.94
N ALA A 73 26.41 21.37 -0.38
CA ALA A 73 25.37 21.87 -1.27
C ALA A 73 24.23 20.86 -1.49
N VAL A 74 24.35 19.65 -0.96
CA VAL A 74 23.32 18.60 -1.07
C VAL A 74 22.24 18.83 -0.02
N ASP A 75 20.98 18.78 -0.43
CA ASP A 75 19.83 18.76 0.48
C ASP A 75 19.62 17.34 1.03
N TRP A 76 20.32 17.05 2.12
CA TRP A 76 20.28 15.75 2.79
C TRP A 76 18.92 15.42 3.41
N GLU A 77 18.15 16.43 3.81
CA GLU A 77 16.84 16.22 4.41
C GLU A 77 15.82 15.85 3.33
N HIS A 78 15.82 16.57 2.21
CA HIS A 78 15.04 16.18 1.04
C HIS A 78 15.41 14.77 0.55
N LEU A 79 16.69 14.38 0.59
CA LEU A 79 17.08 13.01 0.27
C LEU A 79 16.53 11.98 1.27
N ARG A 80 16.50 12.28 2.58
CA ARG A 80 15.86 11.38 3.56
C ARG A 80 14.37 11.23 3.32
N GLU A 81 13.70 12.32 2.93
CA GLU A 81 12.27 12.36 2.67
C GLU A 81 11.89 11.72 1.32
N SER A 82 12.73 11.86 0.29
CA SER A 82 12.54 11.26 -1.04
C SER A 82 12.75 9.74 -1.06
N GLY A 83 13.30 9.17 0.02
CA GLY A 83 13.33 7.72 0.27
C GLY A 83 11.94 7.07 0.36
N ARG A 84 10.87 7.87 0.34
CA ARG A 84 9.50 7.40 0.06
C ARG A 84 9.38 7.03 -1.41
N GLU A 85 9.95 5.90 -1.83
CA GLU A 85 9.42 5.26 -3.03
C GLU A 85 7.96 4.89 -2.73
N LEU A 86 7.03 5.36 -3.55
CA LEU A 86 5.64 4.91 -3.51
C LEU A 86 5.67 3.37 -3.46
N GLU A 87 5.08 2.77 -2.43
CA GLU A 87 5.07 1.31 -2.29
C GLU A 87 4.47 0.66 -3.55
N ALA A 88 4.77 -0.61 -3.82
CA ALA A 88 4.12 -1.36 -4.90
C ALA A 88 2.57 -1.41 -4.74
N THR A 89 2.08 -1.14 -3.53
CA THR A 89 0.67 -0.98 -3.14
C THR A 89 0.12 0.43 -3.41
N HIS A 90 0.92 1.37 -3.93
CA HIS A 90 0.46 2.70 -4.29
C HIS A 90 -0.31 2.65 -5.63
N PRO A 91 -1.49 3.30 -5.75
CA PRO A 91 -2.32 3.26 -6.95
C PRO A 91 -1.58 3.58 -8.25
N THR A 92 -0.68 4.58 -8.21
CA THR A 92 0.10 5.04 -9.37
C THR A 92 1.10 4.00 -9.88
N ARG A 93 1.75 3.24 -8.99
CA ARG A 93 2.69 2.17 -9.39
C ARG A 93 1.96 0.89 -9.77
N ALA A 94 0.93 0.51 -9.01
CA ALA A 94 0.10 -0.65 -9.32
C ALA A 94 -0.57 -0.56 -10.69
N ALA A 95 -0.92 0.65 -11.14
CA ALA A 95 -1.50 0.90 -12.47
C ALA A 95 -0.50 0.74 -13.63
N ALA A 96 0.80 0.86 -13.38
CA ALA A 96 1.86 0.75 -14.39
C ALA A 96 2.38 -0.69 -14.59
N MET A 97 1.95 -1.64 -13.76
CA MET A 97 2.40 -3.04 -13.77
C MET A 97 1.35 -3.95 -14.43
N THR A 98 1.78 -5.09 -14.98
CA THR A 98 0.85 -6.14 -15.40
C THR A 98 0.13 -6.72 -14.17
N PRO A 99 -1.14 -7.16 -14.30
CA PRO A 99 -1.91 -7.73 -13.19
C PRO A 99 -1.16 -8.80 -12.39
N ASP A 100 -0.42 -9.67 -13.08
CA ASP A 100 0.31 -10.78 -12.46
C ASP A 100 1.51 -10.30 -11.63
N ALA A 101 2.41 -9.50 -12.22
CA ALA A 101 3.58 -8.94 -11.54
C ALA A 101 3.20 -8.09 -10.32
N ALA A 102 2.05 -7.43 -10.39
CA ALA A 102 1.60 -6.51 -9.38
C ALA A 102 0.86 -7.21 -8.22
N VAL A 103 0.32 -8.40 -8.44
CA VAL A 103 -0.18 -9.30 -7.39
C VAL A 103 0.99 -9.98 -6.68
N GLU A 104 2.02 -10.42 -7.41
CA GLU A 104 3.21 -11.06 -6.83
C GLU A 104 4.06 -10.11 -5.99
N ALA A 105 4.17 -8.85 -6.41
CA ALA A 105 4.88 -7.82 -5.65
C ALA A 105 4.11 -7.30 -4.42
N SER A 106 2.83 -7.67 -4.25
CA SER A 106 2.00 -7.17 -3.16
C SER A 106 2.21 -7.96 -1.86
N PRO A 107 2.75 -7.35 -0.80
CA PRO A 107 2.92 -8.04 0.49
C PRO A 107 1.58 -8.41 1.13
N ILE A 108 0.50 -7.75 0.71
CA ILE A 108 -0.87 -8.00 1.19
C ILE A 108 -1.37 -9.38 0.75
N TYR A 109 -0.94 -9.85 -0.42
CA TYR A 109 -1.42 -11.10 -1.00
C TYR A 109 -0.40 -12.23 -0.92
N ALA A 110 0.89 -11.92 -0.71
CA ALA A 110 1.99 -12.87 -0.80
C ALA A 110 1.79 -14.19 -0.01
N ARG A 111 1.14 -14.15 1.16
CA ARG A 111 0.79 -15.37 1.91
C ARG A 111 -0.46 -16.06 1.36
N SER A 112 -1.51 -15.31 1.06
CA SER A 112 -2.81 -15.86 0.63
C SER A 112 -2.82 -16.36 -0.82
N THR A 113 -2.01 -15.79 -1.73
CA THR A 113 -1.96 -16.20 -3.15
C THR A 113 -1.13 -17.45 -3.40
N VAL A 114 -0.12 -17.67 -2.56
CA VAL A 114 0.69 -18.90 -2.57
C VAL A 114 -0.14 -20.06 -2.01
N THR A 115 -0.91 -19.82 -0.95
CA THR A 115 -1.76 -20.85 -0.32
C THR A 115 -3.10 -21.05 -1.02
N GLN A 116 -3.64 -20.04 -1.73
CA GLN A 116 -4.97 -20.12 -2.35
C GLN A 116 -4.98 -19.59 -3.80
N PRO A 117 -4.82 -20.47 -4.81
CA PRO A 117 -4.81 -20.10 -6.23
C PRO A 117 -6.05 -19.32 -6.70
N LEU A 118 -7.20 -19.56 -6.06
CA LEU A 118 -8.46 -18.86 -6.36
C LEU A 118 -8.36 -17.35 -6.06
N LEU A 119 -7.69 -16.96 -4.98
CA LEU A 119 -7.51 -15.55 -4.62
C LEU A 119 -6.54 -14.84 -5.58
N LYS A 120 -5.50 -15.55 -6.06
CA LYS A 120 -4.62 -15.03 -7.13
C LYS A 120 -5.43 -14.71 -8.39
N ARG A 121 -6.26 -15.67 -8.84
CA ARG A 121 -7.17 -15.47 -9.99
C ARG A 121 -8.14 -14.31 -9.79
N LEU A 122 -8.71 -14.15 -8.60
CA LEU A 122 -9.58 -13.02 -8.26
C LEU A 122 -8.86 -11.68 -8.41
N ALA A 123 -7.69 -11.53 -7.78
CA ALA A 123 -6.91 -10.30 -7.84
C ALA A 123 -6.48 -9.95 -9.27
N MET A 124 -6.05 -10.95 -10.06
CA MET A 124 -5.71 -10.76 -11.47
C MET A 124 -6.92 -10.30 -12.30
N THR A 125 -8.09 -10.88 -12.07
CA THR A 125 -9.32 -10.52 -12.80
C THR A 125 -9.74 -9.08 -12.48
N LEU A 126 -9.70 -8.68 -11.21
CA LEU A 126 -10.03 -7.31 -10.78
C LEU A 126 -9.09 -6.27 -11.40
N ARG A 127 -7.78 -6.58 -11.48
CA ARG A 127 -6.79 -5.71 -12.13
C ARG A 127 -6.98 -5.63 -13.64
N ALA A 128 -7.29 -6.75 -14.29
CA ALA A 128 -7.59 -6.75 -15.73
C ALA A 128 -8.81 -5.88 -16.06
N GLU A 129 -9.83 -5.88 -15.19
CA GLU A 129 -11.01 -5.02 -15.30
C GLU A 129 -10.78 -3.58 -14.79
N ARG A 130 -9.55 -3.21 -14.41
CA ARG A 130 -9.15 -1.87 -13.92
C ARG A 130 -9.94 -1.39 -12.71
N TYR A 131 -10.30 -2.30 -11.80
CA TYR A 131 -10.86 -1.90 -10.51
C TYR A 131 -9.84 -1.10 -9.69
N ALA A 132 -10.32 -0.19 -8.86
CA ALA A 132 -9.47 0.52 -7.91
C ALA A 132 -8.81 -0.47 -6.94
N LEU A 133 -7.53 -0.27 -6.63
CA LEU A 133 -6.75 -1.15 -5.76
C LEU A 133 -7.39 -1.36 -4.38
N ARG A 134 -8.04 -0.33 -3.84
CA ARG A 134 -8.78 -0.43 -2.57
C ARG A 134 -9.97 -1.39 -2.66
N THR A 135 -10.64 -1.43 -3.81
CA THR A 135 -11.72 -2.40 -4.08
C THR A 135 -11.16 -3.80 -4.20
N GLU A 136 -10.02 -3.96 -4.89
CA GLU A 136 -9.31 -5.24 -5.00
C GLU A 136 -8.98 -5.81 -3.61
N GLN A 137 -8.33 -5.03 -2.76
CA GLN A 137 -7.97 -5.42 -1.39
C GLN A 137 -9.20 -5.83 -0.58
N THR A 138 -10.27 -5.04 -0.68
CA THR A 138 -11.52 -5.32 0.03
C THR A 138 -12.12 -6.63 -0.45
N TYR A 139 -12.14 -6.88 -1.76
CA TYR A 139 -12.75 -8.09 -2.33
C TYR A 139 -11.94 -9.33 -2.00
N VAL A 140 -10.61 -9.26 -2.09
CA VAL A 140 -9.72 -10.37 -1.74
C VAL A 140 -9.83 -10.73 -0.26
N ASP A 141 -9.85 -9.74 0.65
CA ASP A 141 -10.03 -9.99 2.09
C ASP A 141 -11.38 -10.66 2.40
N TRP A 142 -12.48 -10.18 1.80
CA TRP A 142 -13.79 -10.81 2.00
C TRP A 142 -13.84 -12.24 1.47
N CYS A 143 -13.26 -12.50 0.30
CA CYS A 143 -13.21 -13.84 -0.27
C CYS A 143 -12.32 -14.77 0.58
N HIS A 144 -11.18 -14.28 1.07
CA HIS A 144 -10.32 -15.06 1.96
C HIS A 144 -11.04 -15.47 3.25
N ARG A 145 -11.75 -14.52 3.90
CA ARG A 145 -12.55 -14.81 5.10
C ARG A 145 -13.66 -15.82 4.84
N PHE A 146 -14.32 -15.72 3.68
CA PHE A 146 -15.33 -16.68 3.26
C PHE A 146 -14.74 -18.08 3.06
N LEU A 147 -13.61 -18.20 2.36
CA LEU A 147 -12.94 -19.49 2.15
C LEU A 147 -12.49 -20.10 3.47
N GLN A 148 -11.96 -19.30 4.40
CA GLN A 148 -11.63 -19.76 5.76
C GLN A 148 -12.86 -20.26 6.53
N PHE A 149 -13.97 -19.54 6.45
CA PHE A 149 -15.24 -19.93 7.10
C PHE A 149 -15.78 -21.26 6.54
N CYS A 150 -15.67 -21.48 5.23
CA CYS A 150 -16.07 -22.73 4.61
C CYS A 150 -15.07 -23.87 4.88
N GLY A 151 -13.79 -23.55 5.08
CA GLY A 151 -12.69 -24.50 5.27
C GLY A 151 -12.50 -25.01 6.71
N THR A 152 -13.19 -24.46 7.70
CA THR A 152 -13.07 -24.85 9.13
C THR A 152 -13.50 -26.30 9.49
N GLY A 153 -13.68 -27.20 8.51
CA GLY A 153 -14.05 -28.60 8.69
C GLY A 153 -12.97 -29.65 8.36
N GLY A 154 -11.80 -29.26 7.83
CA GLY A 154 -10.73 -30.20 7.50
C GLY A 154 -9.52 -29.48 6.93
N SER A 155 -8.33 -30.06 7.11
CA SER A 155 -7.05 -29.57 6.60
C SER A 155 -7.11 -29.08 5.14
N ASP A 156 -6.23 -28.11 4.84
CA ASP A 156 -6.01 -27.30 3.62
C ASP A 156 -6.06 -28.03 2.24
N GLU A 157 -6.26 -29.35 2.23
CA GLU A 157 -6.29 -30.20 1.04
C GLU A 157 -7.71 -30.52 0.50
N SER A 158 -8.79 -30.13 1.19
CA SER A 158 -10.16 -30.54 0.79
C SER A 158 -11.19 -29.40 0.72
N LEU A 159 -10.77 -28.16 0.44
CA LEU A 159 -11.76 -27.14 0.06
C LEU A 159 -12.18 -27.37 -1.40
N ASN A 160 -13.22 -28.18 -1.60
CA ASN A 160 -13.83 -28.32 -2.92
C ASN A 160 -14.55 -27.02 -3.31
N THR A 161 -13.87 -26.14 -4.02
CA THR A 161 -14.46 -24.88 -4.52
C THR A 161 -15.64 -25.10 -5.45
N ASP A 162 -15.76 -26.29 -6.07
CA ASP A 162 -16.89 -26.64 -6.92
C ASP A 162 -18.15 -26.97 -6.10
N ALA A 163 -18.00 -27.43 -4.86
CA ALA A 163 -19.12 -27.67 -3.96
C ALA A 163 -19.71 -26.38 -3.35
N LEU A 164 -18.96 -25.26 -3.37
CA LEU A 164 -19.44 -23.99 -2.84
C LEU A 164 -20.59 -23.44 -3.66
N GLY A 165 -21.60 -22.89 -2.98
CA GLY A 165 -22.79 -22.33 -3.63
C GLY A 165 -23.48 -21.22 -2.83
N ALA A 166 -24.71 -20.88 -3.24
CA ALA A 166 -25.50 -19.81 -2.63
C ALA A 166 -25.73 -20.04 -1.14
N ALA A 167 -25.98 -21.29 -0.73
CA ALA A 167 -26.19 -21.66 0.68
C ALA A 167 -24.98 -21.32 1.58
N ASP A 168 -23.75 -21.50 1.08
CA ASP A 168 -22.54 -21.15 1.83
C ASP A 168 -22.40 -19.64 2.00
N VAL A 169 -22.71 -18.90 0.93
CA VAL A 169 -22.70 -17.43 0.95
C VAL A 169 -23.73 -16.91 1.95
N GLU A 170 -24.96 -17.43 1.92
CA GLU A 170 -26.01 -17.07 2.88
C GLU A 170 -25.61 -17.39 4.31
N ARG A 171 -25.06 -18.59 4.55
CA ARG A 171 -24.55 -19.01 5.87
C ARG A 171 -23.45 -18.08 6.38
N PHE A 172 -22.52 -17.70 5.52
CA PHE A 172 -21.45 -16.77 5.87
C PHE A 172 -21.99 -15.36 6.18
N LEU A 173 -22.89 -14.83 5.35
CA LEU A 173 -23.48 -13.51 5.56
C LEU A 173 -24.34 -13.46 6.82
N ALA A 174 -25.04 -14.56 7.15
CA ALA A 174 -25.77 -14.70 8.41
C ALA A 174 -24.82 -14.71 9.61
N HIS A 175 -23.72 -15.48 9.53
CA HIS A 175 -22.67 -15.47 10.56
C HIS A 175 -22.09 -14.06 10.78
N LEU A 176 -21.87 -13.31 9.72
CA LEU A 176 -21.40 -11.93 9.83
C LEU A 176 -22.40 -11.03 10.59
N ALA A 177 -23.70 -11.19 10.33
CA ALA A 177 -24.74 -10.41 10.99
C ALA A 177 -24.94 -10.80 12.45
N THR A 178 -24.97 -12.10 12.77
CA THR A 178 -25.34 -12.59 14.10
C THR A 178 -24.14 -12.75 15.03
N ALA A 179 -23.08 -13.42 14.59
CA ALA A 179 -21.92 -13.75 15.42
C ALA A 179 -20.87 -12.64 15.41
N ARG A 180 -20.68 -11.95 14.28
CA ARG A 180 -19.70 -10.84 14.14
C ARG A 180 -20.32 -9.46 14.29
N ASN A 181 -21.65 -9.37 14.41
CA ASN A 181 -22.42 -8.14 14.59
C ASN A 181 -22.00 -7.01 13.64
N VAL A 182 -21.75 -7.34 12.36
CA VAL A 182 -21.25 -6.34 11.40
C VAL A 182 -22.38 -5.42 10.93
N SER A 183 -22.02 -4.18 10.56
CA SER A 183 -22.98 -3.23 9.99
C SER A 183 -23.55 -3.73 8.65
N ALA A 184 -24.76 -3.26 8.31
CA ALA A 184 -25.38 -3.46 7.00
C ALA A 184 -24.44 -3.08 5.83
N SER A 185 -23.66 -2.01 5.98
CA SER A 185 -22.72 -1.57 4.94
C SER A 185 -21.52 -2.51 4.79
N THR A 186 -21.11 -3.17 5.87
CA THR A 186 -20.03 -4.14 5.89
C THR A 186 -20.49 -5.46 5.25
N GLN A 187 -21.69 -5.92 5.61
CA GLN A 187 -22.31 -7.10 5.01
C GLN A 187 -22.54 -6.93 3.50
N ASN A 188 -23.01 -5.76 3.05
CA ASN A 188 -23.19 -5.48 1.62
C ASN A 188 -21.85 -5.50 0.84
N GLN A 189 -20.75 -5.06 1.46
CA GLN A 189 -19.42 -5.17 0.83
C GLN A 189 -18.99 -6.62 0.67
N ALA A 190 -19.20 -7.45 1.70
CA ALA A 190 -18.94 -8.88 1.64
C ALA A 190 -19.78 -9.56 0.54
N LEU A 191 -21.09 -9.28 0.50
CA LEU A 191 -21.99 -9.80 -0.54
C LEU A 191 -21.50 -9.43 -1.95
N ASN A 192 -21.16 -8.16 -2.19
CA ASN A 192 -20.69 -7.72 -3.50
C ASN A 192 -19.39 -8.43 -3.93
N ALA A 193 -18.46 -8.64 -3.00
CA ALA A 193 -17.22 -9.37 -3.26
C ALA A 193 -17.49 -10.84 -3.64
N LEU A 194 -18.38 -11.51 -2.92
CA LEU A 194 -18.73 -12.91 -3.18
C LEU A 194 -19.50 -13.08 -4.48
N VAL A 195 -20.47 -12.21 -4.76
CA VAL A 195 -21.17 -12.20 -6.07
C VAL A 195 -20.17 -12.01 -7.21
N TYR A 196 -19.19 -11.13 -7.04
CA TYR A 196 -18.14 -10.94 -8.04
C TYR A 196 -17.30 -12.21 -8.23
N LEU A 197 -16.84 -12.83 -7.14
CA LEU A 197 -16.08 -14.09 -7.18
C LEU A 197 -16.83 -15.17 -7.97
N PHE A 198 -18.09 -15.43 -7.61
CA PHE A 198 -18.91 -16.46 -8.24
C PHE A 198 -19.19 -16.16 -9.72
N ARG A 199 -19.59 -14.94 -10.04
CA ARG A 199 -19.96 -14.55 -11.42
C ARG A 199 -18.76 -14.43 -12.35
N ARG A 200 -17.67 -13.80 -11.92
CA ARG A 200 -16.54 -13.42 -12.78
C ARG A 200 -15.40 -14.43 -12.74
N VAL A 201 -15.08 -14.98 -11.58
CA VAL A 201 -13.92 -15.86 -11.40
C VAL A 201 -14.30 -17.32 -11.53
N LEU A 202 -15.34 -17.76 -10.80
CA LEU A 202 -15.84 -19.13 -10.82
C LEU A 202 -16.78 -19.42 -12.01
N ARG A 203 -17.25 -18.37 -12.70
CA ARG A 203 -18.18 -18.48 -13.84
C ARG A 203 -19.47 -19.26 -13.51
N ARG A 204 -19.87 -19.22 -12.25
CA ARG A 204 -21.05 -19.89 -11.69
C ARG A 204 -21.89 -18.84 -10.98
N PRO A 205 -22.80 -18.13 -11.68
CA PRO A 205 -23.63 -17.13 -11.04
C PRO A 205 -24.46 -17.79 -9.92
N LEU A 206 -24.61 -17.06 -8.81
CA LEU A 206 -25.50 -17.44 -7.73
C LEU A 206 -26.91 -17.06 -8.17
N ASP A 207 -27.63 -17.98 -8.81
CA ASP A 207 -29.03 -17.76 -9.16
C ASP A 207 -29.88 -17.77 -7.88
N GLU A 208 -30.80 -16.80 -7.77
CA GLU A 208 -31.80 -16.67 -6.70
C GLU A 208 -31.30 -16.81 -5.25
N MET A 209 -30.43 -15.90 -4.80
CA MET A 209 -30.19 -15.76 -3.35
C MET A 209 -31.43 -15.14 -2.67
N GLN A 210 -32.00 -15.82 -1.67
CA GLN A 210 -33.12 -15.29 -0.87
C GLN A 210 -32.61 -14.34 0.22
N PHE A 211 -31.74 -13.40 -0.13
CA PHE A 211 -31.14 -12.50 0.83
C PHE A 211 -31.80 -11.12 0.79
N ARG A 212 -32.48 -10.73 1.89
CA ARG A 212 -32.92 -9.34 2.08
C ARG A 212 -31.70 -8.46 2.25
N ARG A 213 -31.35 -7.71 1.20
CA ARG A 213 -30.27 -6.74 1.22
C ARG A 213 -30.43 -5.81 2.42
N ALA A 214 -29.40 -5.71 3.26
CA ALA A 214 -29.46 -4.87 4.45
C ALA A 214 -29.58 -3.40 4.02
N GLN A 215 -30.73 -2.79 4.32
CA GLN A 215 -31.04 -1.43 3.91
C GLN A 215 -30.32 -0.44 4.84
N ARG A 216 -29.54 0.46 4.25
CA ARG A 216 -28.77 1.44 5.01
C ARG A 216 -29.60 2.72 5.19
N PRO A 217 -29.73 3.26 6.41
CA PRO A 217 -30.30 4.58 6.60
C PRO A 217 -29.40 5.66 5.97
N PRO A 218 -29.96 6.71 5.36
CA PRO A 218 -29.17 7.77 4.74
C PRO A 218 -28.27 8.45 5.78
N ARG A 219 -26.97 8.61 5.46
CA ARG A 219 -26.07 9.40 6.31
C ARG A 219 -26.27 10.87 5.99
N VAL A 220 -26.72 11.63 6.98
CA VAL A 220 -26.65 13.09 6.94
C VAL A 220 -25.20 13.49 7.22
N PRO A 221 -24.53 14.22 6.32
CA PRO A 221 -23.17 14.68 6.57
C PRO A 221 -23.17 15.68 7.72
N VAL A 222 -22.38 15.40 8.75
CA VAL A 222 -22.09 16.37 9.82
C VAL A 222 -21.00 17.29 9.29
N VAL A 223 -21.30 18.59 9.24
CA VAL A 223 -20.37 19.62 8.78
C VAL A 223 -19.93 20.48 9.95
N LEU A 224 -18.65 20.86 9.97
CA LEU A 224 -18.13 21.81 10.94
C LEU A 224 -18.65 23.21 10.64
N THR A 225 -18.93 23.97 11.69
CA THR A 225 -19.19 25.41 11.61
C THR A 225 -17.92 26.17 11.22
N ARG A 226 -18.08 27.41 10.75
CA ARG A 226 -16.93 28.26 10.36
C ARG A 226 -15.93 28.48 11.49
N ASP A 227 -16.42 28.58 12.72
CA ASP A 227 -15.57 28.81 13.89
C ASP A 227 -14.81 27.53 14.30
N GLU A 228 -15.45 26.35 14.21
CA GLU A 228 -14.77 25.06 14.40
C GLU A 228 -13.69 24.83 13.35
N VAL A 229 -13.95 25.19 12.08
CA VAL A 229 -12.93 25.11 11.03
C VAL A 229 -11.76 26.05 11.33
N ARG A 230 -12.03 27.27 11.79
CA ARG A 230 -10.97 28.23 12.15
C ARG A 230 -10.13 27.68 13.31
N ALA A 231 -10.76 27.12 14.34
CA ALA A 231 -10.06 26.51 15.47
C ALA A 231 -9.22 25.30 15.04
N LEU A 232 -9.76 24.44 14.17
CA LEU A 232 -9.05 23.27 13.66
C LEU A 232 -7.83 23.67 12.82
N LEU A 233 -7.96 24.65 11.92
CA LEU A 233 -6.83 25.12 11.11
C LEU A 233 -5.77 25.83 11.95
N ALA A 234 -6.14 26.48 13.05
CA ALA A 234 -5.19 27.11 13.97
C ALA A 234 -4.40 26.09 14.81
N ALA A 235 -4.97 24.90 15.04
CA ALA A 235 -4.32 23.81 15.79
C ALA A 235 -3.34 22.96 14.95
N LEU A 236 -3.28 23.17 13.63
CA LEU A 236 -2.36 22.48 12.72
C LEU A 236 -1.17 23.39 12.38
N SER A 237 0.03 22.82 12.29
CA SER A 237 1.24 23.48 11.80
C SER A 237 1.74 22.87 10.49
N ASP A 238 2.57 23.60 9.75
CA ASP A 238 3.37 23.12 8.61
C ASP A 238 2.53 22.46 7.48
N THR A 239 3.00 21.35 6.94
CA THR A 239 2.41 20.64 5.80
C THR A 239 0.95 20.22 6.02
N PRO A 240 0.54 19.66 7.18
CA PRO A 240 -0.86 19.38 7.47
C PRO A 240 -1.77 20.62 7.39
N GLN A 241 -1.30 21.79 7.83
CA GLN A 241 -2.09 23.03 7.79
C GLN A 241 -2.32 23.49 6.34
N LEU A 242 -1.29 23.42 5.49
CA LEU A 242 -1.40 23.75 4.08
C LEU A 242 -2.39 22.83 3.35
N LEU A 243 -2.26 21.52 3.56
CA LEU A 243 -3.16 20.52 2.98
C LEU A 243 -4.61 20.71 3.45
N ALA A 244 -4.82 20.97 4.74
CA ALA A 244 -6.16 21.20 5.28
C ALA A 244 -6.82 22.47 4.70
N ARG A 245 -6.04 23.56 4.51
CA ARG A 245 -6.54 24.79 3.87
C ARG A 245 -6.87 24.58 2.39
N LEU A 246 -6.06 23.82 1.66
CA LEU A 246 -6.32 23.46 0.27
C LEU A 246 -7.60 22.65 0.14
N LEU A 247 -7.73 21.55 0.90
CA LEU A 247 -8.92 20.70 0.89
C LEU A 247 -10.19 21.48 1.25
N TYR A 248 -10.12 22.36 2.24
CA TYR A 248 -11.26 23.19 2.64
C TYR A 248 -11.60 24.28 1.61
N GLY A 249 -10.60 24.95 1.03
CA GLY A 249 -10.79 26.05 0.09
C GLY A 249 -11.22 25.62 -1.31
N THR A 250 -10.80 24.44 -1.76
CA THR A 250 -11.12 23.92 -3.10
C THR A 250 -12.23 22.86 -3.08
N GLY A 251 -12.56 22.30 -1.91
CA GLY A 251 -13.51 21.20 -1.79
C GLY A 251 -13.00 19.86 -2.36
N MET A 252 -11.69 19.76 -2.62
CA MET A 252 -11.07 18.55 -3.16
C MET A 252 -11.17 17.37 -2.18
N ARG A 253 -11.27 16.15 -2.73
CA ARG A 253 -11.24 14.94 -1.92
C ARG A 253 -9.81 14.67 -1.45
N LEU A 254 -9.67 14.04 -0.28
CA LEU A 254 -8.35 13.72 0.31
C LEU A 254 -7.39 13.02 -0.68
N MET A 255 -7.93 12.13 -1.51
CA MET A 255 -7.17 11.38 -2.51
C MET A 255 -6.71 12.22 -3.71
N GLU A 256 -7.32 13.39 -3.94
CA GLU A 256 -6.94 14.33 -5.00
C GLU A 256 -5.80 15.24 -4.55
N GLY A 257 -5.80 15.66 -3.27
CA GLY A 257 -4.73 16.49 -2.71
C GLY A 257 -3.42 15.75 -2.44
N GLY A 258 -3.47 14.44 -2.16
CA GLY A 258 -2.28 13.62 -1.87
C GLY A 258 -1.52 13.11 -3.10
N ALA A 259 -2.08 13.23 -4.30
CA ALA A 259 -1.44 12.78 -5.54
C ALA A 259 -0.55 13.87 -6.20
N ALA A 260 -0.55 15.09 -5.65
CA ALA A 260 0.12 16.27 -6.21
C ALA A 260 1.46 16.62 -5.53
N VAL A 261 1.99 15.73 -4.68
CA VAL A 261 3.30 15.88 -4.01
C VAL A 261 4.05 14.56 -4.15
#